data_AF-A0ABD1YJ51-F1
#
_entry.id   AF-A0ABD1YJ51-F1
#
_cell.length_a   1.000
_cell.length_b   1.000
_cell.length_c   1.000
_cell.angle_alpha   90.00
_cell.angle_beta   90.00
_cell.angle_gamma   90.00
#
_symmetry.space_group_name_H-M   'P 1'
#
loop_
_entity.id
_entity.type
_entity.pdbx_description
1 polymer ?
#
loop_
_entity_poly.entity_id
_entity_poly.type
_entity_poly.pdbx_seq_one_letter_code
_entity_poly.pdbx_strand_id
1 'polypeptide(L)'
;MSGFVSISRRVSCNSVVIALLTVSTVIIIWGAGPSPDTGEGSLRATGYASRQQRLDAIIVLAGGQTRDGGVPLWVARRLDRAVELQRSQGEPFPPIVASGGGSGAAPPVLTSEKFIIHESTSCASYLHKKWNVDFSSLMKEWSSYDTEGNAFFTLVQFAKPLGWRHIAIVTSEFHMPRAKALFEWIYGLQGAGHFPERISADSSKRGAINQGYVLEYHSVSDDGINEAALKNRIESEKRMLEKVMNDAARIKTMEEFHHHFYFEKKYYSTAKQDLFGKMVNNTGLY
;
A
#
# COMPACT_ATOMS: atom_id res chain seq x y z
N MET A 1 70.74 12.51 13.07
CA MET A 1 70.29 11.11 12.89
C MET A 1 68.80 11.10 12.58
N SER A 2 68.47 10.51 11.42
CA SER A 2 67.17 10.04 10.93
C SER A 2 65.95 10.98 10.88
N GLY A 3 65.75 11.60 9.71
CA GLY A 3 64.45 12.11 9.23
C GLY A 3 63.62 11.00 8.58
N PHE A 4 62.29 11.07 8.77
CA PHE A 4 61.31 10.24 8.07
C PHE A 4 60.56 11.11 7.05
N VAL A 5 60.70 10.78 5.78
CA VAL A 5 59.94 11.35 4.65
C VAL A 5 58.73 10.44 4.41
N SER A 6 57.53 11.00 4.53
CA SER A 6 56.28 10.34 4.18
C SER A 6 56.00 10.50 2.69
N ILE A 7 55.96 9.39 1.95
CA ILE A 7 55.59 9.33 0.52
C ILE A 7 54.12 8.94 0.43
N SER A 8 53.27 9.90 0.04
CA SER A 8 51.87 9.62 -0.32
C SER A 8 51.84 9.10 -1.77
N ARG A 9 51.35 7.87 -1.99
CA ARG A 9 50.98 7.38 -3.32
C ARG A 9 49.46 7.37 -3.44
N ARG A 10 48.93 8.26 -4.29
CA ARG A 10 47.55 8.22 -4.77
C ARG A 10 47.45 7.14 -5.85
N VAL A 11 46.63 6.12 -5.64
CA VAL A 11 46.22 5.17 -6.68
C VAL A 11 44.90 5.70 -7.28
N SER A 12 44.91 5.95 -8.58
CA SER A 12 43.78 6.43 -9.37
C SER A 12 42.90 5.23 -9.79
N CYS A 13 41.60 5.29 -9.50
CA CYS A 13 40.60 4.23 -9.72
C CYS A 13 40.19 4.00 -11.19
N ASN A 14 40.89 4.54 -12.20
CA ASN A 14 40.42 4.53 -13.58
C ASN A 14 40.96 3.40 -14.48
N SER A 15 41.53 2.33 -13.91
CA SER A 15 42.15 1.26 -14.72
C SER A 15 41.51 -0.14 -14.57
N VAL A 16 40.42 -0.28 -13.80
CA VAL A 16 39.77 -1.60 -13.58
C VAL A 16 38.46 -1.77 -14.38
N VAL A 17 37.94 -0.72 -15.01
CA VAL A 17 36.61 -0.74 -15.67
C VAL A 17 36.66 -1.20 -17.15
N ILE A 18 37.84 -1.42 -17.75
CA ILE A 18 37.96 -1.75 -19.19
C ILE A 18 38.11 -3.26 -19.47
N ALA A 19 38.20 -4.11 -18.43
CA ALA A 19 38.50 -5.54 -18.62
C ALA A 19 37.30 -6.51 -18.57
N LEU A 20 36.05 -6.03 -18.53
CA LEU A 20 34.86 -6.91 -18.36
C LEU A 20 33.77 -6.78 -19.45
N LEU A 21 34.08 -6.19 -20.61
CA LEU A 21 33.11 -5.97 -21.69
C LEU A 21 33.43 -6.66 -23.03
N THR A 22 34.22 -7.74 -23.04
CA THR A 22 34.65 -8.39 -24.30
C THR A 22 34.41 -9.91 -24.41
N VAL A 23 33.48 -10.50 -23.65
CA VAL A 23 33.09 -11.91 -23.86
C VAL A 23 31.59 -12.11 -23.61
N SER A 24 30.77 -11.99 -24.66
CA SER A 24 29.51 -12.75 -24.84
C SER A 24 28.84 -12.41 -26.19
N THR A 25 29.49 -12.79 -27.30
CA THR A 25 28.82 -12.86 -28.61
C THR A 25 29.34 -14.06 -29.41
N VAL A 26 28.76 -15.25 -29.19
CA VAL A 26 28.82 -16.43 -30.10
C VAL A 26 27.51 -17.21 -29.90
N ILE A 27 26.49 -16.99 -30.73
CA ILE A 27 26.02 -17.85 -31.84
C ILE A 27 25.66 -19.29 -31.43
N ILE A 28 24.36 -19.60 -31.38
CA ILE A 28 23.78 -20.81 -31.99
C ILE A 28 22.48 -20.42 -32.71
N ILE A 29 22.55 -20.43 -34.04
CA ILE A 29 21.44 -20.47 -34.99
C ILE A 29 21.37 -21.91 -35.48
N TRP A 30 20.21 -22.55 -35.47
CA TRP A 30 19.72 -23.67 -36.31
C TRP A 30 18.34 -24.07 -35.71
N GLY A 31 17.22 -24.20 -36.43
CA GLY A 31 16.93 -24.05 -37.85
C GLY A 31 15.42 -23.85 -38.05
N ALA A 32 15.07 -23.34 -39.23
CA ALA A 32 13.70 -23.14 -39.69
C ALA A 32 13.27 -24.28 -40.63
N GLY A 33 11.99 -24.67 -40.59
CA GLY A 33 11.30 -25.27 -41.75
C GLY A 33 10.24 -26.32 -41.40
N PRO A 34 9.10 -26.37 -42.13
CA PRO A 34 7.77 -26.57 -41.55
C PRO A 34 7.14 -27.94 -41.85
N SER A 35 6.04 -28.27 -41.17
CA SER A 35 5.09 -29.29 -41.67
C SER A 35 3.64 -28.92 -41.29
N PRO A 36 2.66 -29.14 -42.19
CA PRO A 36 1.28 -28.69 -42.04
C PRO A 36 0.37 -29.74 -41.36
N ASP A 37 -0.56 -29.18 -40.58
CA ASP A 37 -1.97 -29.54 -40.42
C ASP A 37 -2.43 -31.02 -40.58
N THR A 38 -2.83 -31.61 -39.46
CA THR A 38 -3.96 -32.56 -39.43
C THR A 38 -4.80 -32.24 -38.21
N GLY A 39 -5.94 -31.60 -38.45
CA GLY A 39 -6.98 -31.43 -37.44
C GLY A 39 -7.55 -32.77 -36.99
N GLU A 40 -7.72 -32.92 -35.68
CA GLU A 40 -8.76 -33.75 -35.10
C GLU A 40 -9.20 -33.12 -33.78
N GLY A 41 -10.49 -32.87 -33.69
CA GLY A 41 -11.12 -32.19 -32.58
C GLY A 41 -11.02 -33.00 -31.30
N SER A 42 -10.45 -32.39 -30.27
CA SER A 42 -10.81 -32.66 -28.90
C SER A 42 -11.39 -31.36 -28.35
N LEU A 43 -12.72 -31.33 -28.19
CA LEU A 43 -13.42 -30.39 -27.34
C LEU A 43 -12.90 -30.61 -25.90
N ARG A 44 -11.71 -30.08 -25.61
CA ARG A 44 -11.29 -29.81 -24.25
C ARG A 44 -12.21 -28.72 -23.76
N ALA A 45 -13.21 -29.13 -22.98
CA ALA A 45 -13.88 -28.26 -22.04
C ALA A 45 -12.78 -27.45 -21.36
N THR A 46 -12.64 -26.18 -21.77
CA THR A 46 -11.69 -25.25 -21.19
C THR A 46 -12.18 -25.05 -19.78
N GLY A 47 -11.56 -25.80 -18.86
CA GLY A 47 -11.63 -25.51 -17.44
C GLY A 47 -11.09 -24.11 -17.23
N TYR A 48 -11.96 -23.12 -17.38
CA TYR A 48 -11.87 -21.82 -16.74
C TYR A 48 -12.07 -22.03 -15.23
N ALA A 49 -11.28 -22.92 -14.63
CA ALA A 49 -10.95 -22.76 -13.23
C ALA A 49 -10.17 -21.44 -13.19
N SER A 50 -10.82 -20.38 -12.75
CA SER A 50 -10.22 -19.07 -12.59
C SER A 50 -8.92 -19.23 -11.80
N ARG A 51 -7.77 -19.16 -12.47
CA ARG A 51 -6.52 -18.91 -11.76
C ARG A 51 -6.72 -17.60 -11.04
N GLN A 52 -6.92 -17.67 -9.73
CA GLN A 52 -6.96 -16.49 -8.88
C GLN A 52 -5.66 -15.74 -9.17
N GLN A 53 -5.77 -14.50 -9.67
CA GLN A 53 -4.59 -13.75 -10.07
C GLN A 53 -3.72 -13.52 -8.84
N ARG A 54 -2.41 -13.63 -9.00
CA ARG A 54 -1.46 -13.39 -7.90
C ARG A 54 -1.60 -11.95 -7.41
N LEU A 55 -1.57 -11.75 -6.10
CA LEU A 55 -1.49 -10.41 -5.49
C LEU A 55 -0.07 -9.86 -5.65
N ASP A 56 0.03 -8.57 -5.97
CA ASP A 56 1.28 -7.81 -5.95
C ASP A 56 1.63 -7.33 -4.54
N ALA A 57 0.62 -7.06 -3.71
CA ALA A 57 0.79 -6.64 -2.32
C ALA A 57 -0.48 -6.85 -1.49
N ILE A 58 -0.31 -6.87 -0.17
CA ILE A 58 -1.40 -6.86 0.81
C ILE A 58 -1.24 -5.62 1.69
N ILE A 59 -2.18 -4.68 1.59
CA ILE A 59 -2.20 -3.47 2.41
C ILE A 59 -3.11 -3.72 3.62
N VAL A 60 -2.57 -3.54 4.82
CA VAL A 60 -3.30 -3.65 6.07
C VAL A 60 -3.45 -2.26 6.67
N LEU A 61 -4.70 -1.82 6.84
CA LEU A 61 -4.98 -0.58 7.53
C LEU A 61 -4.78 -0.79 9.03
N ALA A 62 -3.88 0.00 9.62
CA ALA A 62 -3.76 0.09 11.06
C ALA A 62 -5.03 0.70 11.68
N GLY A 63 -5.08 0.79 13.00
CA GLY A 63 -6.32 1.17 13.69
C GLY A 63 -6.12 1.42 15.17
N GLY A 64 -5.02 2.06 15.53
CA GLY A 64 -4.64 2.30 16.92
C GLY A 64 -3.47 1.43 17.40
N GLN A 65 -2.90 1.86 18.52
CA GLN A 65 -1.90 1.14 19.30
C GLN A 65 -2.38 0.97 20.73
N THR A 66 -1.87 -0.05 21.41
CA THR A 66 -1.96 -0.14 22.87
C THR A 66 -0.96 0.83 23.52
N ARG A 67 -1.17 1.16 24.81
CA ARG A 67 -0.32 2.14 25.52
C ARG A 67 1.15 1.75 25.62
N ASP A 68 1.44 0.46 25.54
CA ASP A 68 2.78 -0.14 25.52
C ASP A 68 3.37 -0.27 24.11
N GLY A 69 2.73 0.29 23.08
CA GLY A 69 3.21 0.25 21.70
C GLY A 69 2.95 -1.07 20.97
N GLY A 70 2.10 -1.93 21.52
CA GLY A 70 1.56 -3.11 20.84
C GLY A 70 0.39 -2.77 19.90
N VAL A 71 -0.28 -3.82 19.42
CA VAL A 71 -1.48 -3.70 18.57
C VAL A 71 -2.72 -4.17 19.35
N PRO A 72 -3.85 -3.45 19.27
CA PRO A 72 -5.10 -3.92 19.87
C PRO A 72 -5.67 -5.13 19.11
N LEU A 73 -6.59 -5.87 19.74
CA LEU A 73 -7.10 -7.13 19.20
C LEU A 73 -7.70 -6.99 17.78
N TRP A 74 -8.47 -5.94 17.51
CA TRP A 74 -9.04 -5.72 16.17
C TRP A 74 -7.97 -5.44 15.10
N VAL A 75 -6.81 -4.87 15.45
CA VAL A 75 -5.67 -4.71 14.53
C VAL A 75 -4.93 -6.03 14.35
N ALA A 76 -4.70 -6.77 15.44
CA ALA A 76 -4.12 -8.11 15.42
C ALA A 76 -4.88 -9.05 14.45
N ARG A 77 -6.22 -9.00 14.45
CA ARG A 77 -7.07 -9.79 13.53
C ARG A 77 -6.83 -9.43 12.06
N ARG A 78 -6.66 -8.15 11.73
CA ARG A 78 -6.35 -7.70 10.35
C ARG A 78 -4.98 -8.23 9.91
N LEU A 79 -4.00 -8.19 10.81
CA LEU A 79 -2.64 -8.68 10.55
C LEU A 79 -2.63 -10.21 10.39
N ASP A 80 -3.37 -10.94 11.22
CA ASP A 80 -3.54 -12.39 11.09
C ASP A 80 -4.15 -12.73 9.72
N ARG A 81 -5.19 -12.01 9.29
CA ARG A 81 -5.80 -12.19 7.96
C ARG A 81 -4.84 -11.90 6.81
N ALA A 82 -3.97 -10.90 6.95
CA ALA A 82 -2.95 -10.60 5.94
C ALA A 82 -1.94 -11.74 5.79
N VAL A 83 -1.56 -12.40 6.89
CA VAL A 83 -0.67 -13.57 6.86
C VAL A 83 -1.35 -14.76 6.17
N GLU A 84 -2.63 -15.01 6.46
CA GLU A 84 -3.41 -16.04 5.76
C GLU A 84 -3.43 -15.79 4.25
N LEU A 85 -3.75 -14.56 3.83
CA LEU A 85 -3.75 -14.16 2.43
C LEU A 85 -2.37 -14.34 1.80
N GLN A 86 -1.32 -13.83 2.43
CA GLN A 86 0.05 -13.93 1.94
C GLN A 86 0.45 -15.40 1.72
N ARG A 87 0.23 -16.25 2.72
CA ARG A 87 0.58 -17.67 2.65
C ARG A 87 -0.23 -18.43 1.62
N SER A 88 -1.50 -18.06 1.40
CA SER A 88 -2.33 -18.67 0.36
C SER A 88 -1.84 -18.43 -1.06
N GLN A 89 -1.01 -17.39 -1.28
CA GLN A 89 -0.43 -17.05 -2.59
C GLN A 89 0.82 -17.88 -2.93
N GLY A 90 1.43 -18.53 -1.94
CA GLY A 90 2.69 -19.26 -2.10
C GLY A 90 3.89 -18.35 -2.41
N GLU A 91 5.07 -18.96 -2.52
CA GLU A 91 6.32 -18.22 -2.78
C GLU A 91 6.45 -17.80 -4.26
N PRO A 92 7.14 -16.67 -4.56
CA PRO A 92 7.56 -15.63 -3.62
C PRO A 92 6.37 -14.87 -3.00
N PHE A 93 6.31 -14.79 -1.67
CA PHE A 93 5.16 -14.17 -1.00
C PHE A 93 4.97 -12.70 -1.41
N PRO A 94 3.73 -12.22 -1.62
CA PRO A 94 3.50 -10.80 -1.80
C PRO A 94 3.88 -10.04 -0.52
N PRO A 95 4.47 -8.84 -0.61
CA PRO A 95 4.77 -8.03 0.56
C PRO A 95 3.49 -7.63 1.31
N ILE A 96 3.60 -7.58 2.63
CA ILE A 96 2.56 -6.99 3.50
C ILE A 96 2.97 -5.56 3.84
N VAL A 97 2.12 -4.59 3.51
CA VAL A 97 2.27 -3.18 3.86
C VAL A 97 1.39 -2.86 5.07
N ALA A 98 2.00 -2.58 6.21
CA ALA A 98 1.29 -2.00 7.35
C ALA A 98 1.17 -0.49 7.15
N SER A 99 -0.05 0.03 6.98
CA SER A 99 -0.32 1.45 6.72
C SER A 99 -0.93 2.15 7.93
N GLY A 100 -0.19 3.11 8.48
CA GLY A 100 -0.57 3.91 9.64
C GLY A 100 0.65 4.56 10.30
N GLY A 101 0.67 5.89 10.30
CA GLY A 101 1.60 6.71 11.08
C GLY A 101 1.18 6.88 12.53
N GLY A 102 -0.10 7.17 12.76
CA GLY A 102 -0.67 7.45 14.08
C GLY A 102 -2.15 7.84 14.00
N SER A 103 -2.72 8.20 15.14
CA SER A 103 -4.04 8.84 15.21
C SER A 103 -3.87 10.33 15.40
N GLY A 104 -4.52 11.15 14.57
CA GLY A 104 -4.54 12.60 14.78
C GLY A 104 -5.37 13.05 15.99
N ALA A 105 -5.98 12.13 16.73
CA ALA A 105 -6.79 12.40 17.91
C ALA A 105 -6.19 11.83 19.21
N ALA A 106 -5.09 11.06 19.16
CA ALA A 106 -4.39 10.53 20.32
C ALA A 106 -2.92 10.94 20.30
N PRO A 107 -2.26 11.13 21.45
CA PRO A 107 -0.82 11.34 21.47
C PRO A 107 -0.08 10.10 20.91
N PRO A 108 1.06 10.29 20.24
CA PRO A 108 1.85 9.17 19.74
C PRO A 108 2.42 8.35 20.90
N VAL A 109 2.60 7.05 20.67
CA VAL A 109 3.41 6.22 21.56
C VAL A 109 4.87 6.52 21.31
N LEU A 110 5.66 6.69 22.39
CA LEU A 110 7.08 7.04 22.31
C LEU A 110 7.97 5.92 22.86
N THR A 111 9.18 5.78 22.32
CA THR A 111 10.24 4.97 22.92
C THR A 111 10.76 5.61 24.20
N SER A 112 11.62 4.90 24.93
CA SER A 112 12.37 5.44 26.08
C SER A 112 13.16 6.71 25.73
N GLU A 113 13.70 6.77 24.51
CA GLU A 113 14.48 7.88 23.96
C GLU A 113 13.60 8.96 23.32
N LYS A 114 12.27 8.89 23.49
CA LYS A 114 11.29 9.87 23.00
C LYS A 114 11.12 9.92 21.46
N PHE A 115 11.47 8.85 20.75
CA PHE A 115 11.11 8.71 19.33
C PHE A 115 9.70 8.16 19.16
N ILE A 116 9.02 8.54 18.08
CA ILE A 116 7.67 8.06 17.76
C ILE A 116 7.72 6.58 17.34
N ILE A 117 6.85 5.78 17.96
CA ILE A 117 6.51 4.44 17.49
C ILE A 117 5.25 4.55 16.64
N HIS A 118 5.41 4.52 15.32
CA HIS A 118 4.28 4.56 14.39
C HIS A 118 3.43 3.29 14.48
N GLU A 119 2.13 3.36 14.18
CA GLU A 119 1.25 2.18 14.19
C GLU A 119 1.78 1.06 13.27
N SER A 120 2.27 1.43 12.09
CA SER A 120 2.93 0.51 11.15
C SER A 120 4.14 -0.21 11.74
N THR A 121 4.85 0.41 12.70
CA THR A 121 5.99 -0.21 13.40
C THR A 121 5.51 -1.27 14.39
N SER A 122 4.41 -1.00 15.11
CA SER A 122 3.76 -1.97 15.99
C SER A 122 3.21 -3.15 15.19
N CYS A 123 2.56 -2.89 14.04
CA CYS A 123 2.06 -3.91 13.13
C CYS A 123 3.17 -4.82 12.59
N ALA A 124 4.27 -4.24 12.07
CA ALA A 124 5.41 -5.02 11.57
C ALA A 124 6.05 -5.88 12.68
N SER A 125 6.18 -5.31 13.89
CA SER A 125 6.69 -6.05 15.05
C SER A 125 5.79 -7.23 15.43
N TYR A 126 4.47 -7.06 15.38
CA TYR A 126 3.51 -8.12 15.64
C TYR A 126 3.61 -9.24 14.59
N LEU A 127 3.63 -8.89 13.30
CA LEU A 127 3.76 -9.86 12.20
C LEU A 127 5.03 -10.69 12.33
N HIS A 128 6.16 -10.05 12.61
CA HIS A 128 7.42 -10.75 12.82
C HIS A 128 7.38 -11.65 14.07
N LYS A 129 7.02 -11.10 15.24
CA LYS A 129 7.07 -11.83 16.53
C LYS A 129 6.07 -12.99 16.60
N LYS A 130 4.85 -12.81 16.12
CA LYS A 130 3.78 -13.83 16.21
C LYS A 130 3.87 -14.85 15.08
N TRP A 131 4.12 -14.40 13.86
CA TRP A 131 3.99 -15.22 12.66
C TRP A 131 5.31 -15.55 11.97
N ASN A 132 6.43 -15.03 12.47
CA ASN A 132 7.75 -15.17 11.86
C ASN A 132 7.77 -14.72 10.39
N VAL A 133 7.04 -13.64 10.06
CA VAL A 133 7.09 -13.03 8.73
C VAL A 133 8.46 -12.36 8.57
N ASP A 134 9.13 -12.64 7.45
CA ASP A 134 10.46 -12.11 7.17
C ASP A 134 10.41 -10.60 6.90
N PHE A 135 11.35 -9.84 7.46
CA PHE A 135 11.38 -8.38 7.30
C PHE A 135 11.54 -7.91 5.84
N SER A 136 12.13 -8.73 4.96
CA SER A 136 12.21 -8.44 3.53
C SER A 136 10.84 -8.48 2.82
N SER A 137 9.85 -9.12 3.44
CA SER A 137 8.45 -9.18 2.97
C SER A 137 7.53 -8.20 3.69
N LEU A 138 8.05 -7.35 4.58
CA LEU A 138 7.30 -6.35 5.34
C LEU A 138 7.66 -4.94 4.89
N MET A 139 6.64 -4.12 4.65
CA MET A 139 6.79 -2.70 4.37
C MET A 139 5.94 -1.88 5.35
N LYS A 140 6.41 -0.67 5.67
CA LYS A 140 5.71 0.25 6.56
C LYS A 140 5.39 1.53 5.82
N GLU A 141 4.13 1.93 5.87
CA GLU A 141 3.68 3.28 5.49
C GLU A 141 3.35 4.04 6.78
N TRP A 142 4.05 5.14 7.05
CA TRP A 142 3.99 5.85 8.34
C TRP A 142 3.58 7.33 8.24
N SER A 143 3.19 7.79 7.05
CA SER A 143 2.83 9.19 6.80
C SER A 143 1.34 9.45 7.06
N SER A 144 0.51 8.42 7.02
CA SER A 144 -0.94 8.49 7.20
C SER A 144 -1.40 8.69 8.65
N TYR A 145 -2.38 9.57 8.85
CA TYR A 145 -3.07 9.80 10.14
C TYR A 145 -4.57 9.55 10.08
N ASP A 146 -5.07 9.15 8.92
CA ASP A 146 -6.43 8.76 8.63
C ASP A 146 -6.50 7.83 7.42
N THR A 147 -7.69 7.29 7.15
CA THR A 147 -7.94 6.36 6.04
C THR A 147 -7.71 6.96 4.66
N GLU A 148 -7.95 8.26 4.51
CA GLU A 148 -7.71 8.98 3.25
C GLU A 148 -6.20 9.04 2.95
N GLY A 149 -5.40 9.36 3.97
CA GLY A 149 -3.95 9.27 3.89
C GLY A 149 -3.46 7.85 3.68
N ASN A 150 -4.08 6.82 4.28
CA ASN A 150 -3.70 5.43 3.99
C ASN A 150 -3.80 5.16 2.49
N ALA A 151 -4.95 5.45 1.87
CA ALA A 151 -5.15 5.24 0.44
C ALA A 151 -4.18 6.06 -0.43
N PHE A 152 -3.98 7.34 -0.11
CA PHE A 152 -3.09 8.21 -0.87
C PHE A 152 -1.63 7.78 -0.76
N PHE A 153 -1.13 7.54 0.46
CA PHE A 153 0.28 7.23 0.68
C PHE A 153 0.64 5.82 0.21
N THR A 154 -0.24 4.83 0.34
CA THR A 154 0.05 3.51 -0.23
C THR A 154 0.12 3.54 -1.76
N LEU A 155 -0.67 4.42 -2.38
CA LEU A 155 -0.64 4.63 -3.82
C LEU A 155 0.68 5.27 -4.27
N VAL A 156 1.04 6.42 -3.68
CA VAL A 156 2.17 7.22 -4.19
C VAL A 156 3.54 6.72 -3.70
N GLN A 157 3.61 6.09 -2.53
CA GLN A 157 4.87 5.57 -1.99
C GLN A 157 5.19 4.15 -2.46
N PHE A 158 4.17 3.33 -2.77
CA PHE A 158 4.36 1.91 -3.10
C PHE A 158 3.73 1.49 -4.42
N ALA A 159 2.40 1.55 -4.55
CA ALA A 159 1.72 0.91 -5.68
C ALA A 159 2.15 1.49 -7.04
N LYS A 160 2.30 2.82 -7.13
CA LYS A 160 2.77 3.48 -8.35
C LYS A 160 4.26 3.25 -8.61
N PRO A 161 5.19 3.52 -7.67
CA PRO A 161 6.61 3.27 -7.88
C PRO A 161 6.98 1.81 -8.19
N LEU A 162 6.29 0.85 -7.55
CA LEU A 162 6.56 -0.58 -7.68
C LEU A 162 5.71 -1.27 -8.77
N GLY A 163 4.84 -0.52 -9.44
CA GLY A 163 4.01 -1.04 -10.53
C GLY A 163 2.94 -2.04 -10.09
N TRP A 164 2.56 -2.08 -8.81
CA TRP A 164 1.50 -2.97 -8.31
C TRP A 164 0.16 -2.64 -8.96
N ARG A 165 -0.60 -3.67 -9.31
CA ARG A 165 -1.92 -3.56 -9.95
C ARG A 165 -2.96 -4.40 -9.23
N HIS A 166 -2.61 -5.58 -8.75
CA HIS A 166 -3.53 -6.44 -8.02
C HIS A 166 -3.22 -6.43 -6.53
N ILE A 167 -4.06 -5.77 -5.73
CA ILE A 167 -3.74 -5.44 -4.34
C ILE A 167 -4.90 -5.83 -3.44
N ALA A 168 -4.60 -6.54 -2.35
CA ALA A 168 -5.57 -6.81 -1.29
C ALA A 168 -5.55 -5.71 -0.24
N ILE A 169 -6.72 -5.23 0.16
CA ILE A 169 -6.93 -4.24 1.23
C ILE A 169 -7.61 -4.95 2.41
N VAL A 170 -6.97 -4.91 3.57
CA VAL A 170 -7.43 -5.58 4.79
C VAL A 170 -7.78 -4.56 5.87
N THR A 171 -9.00 -4.64 6.38
CA THR A 171 -9.46 -3.80 7.51
C THR A 171 -10.60 -4.47 8.30
N SER A 172 -11.13 -3.80 9.33
CA SER A 172 -12.29 -4.27 10.10
C SER A 172 -13.62 -4.11 9.33
N GLU A 173 -14.61 -4.94 9.63
CA GLU A 173 -15.95 -4.89 9.04
C GLU A 173 -16.61 -3.51 9.19
N PHE A 174 -16.63 -2.93 10.39
CA PHE A 174 -17.21 -1.59 10.60
C PHE A 174 -16.57 -0.51 9.73
N HIS A 175 -15.29 -0.69 9.36
CA HIS A 175 -14.48 0.32 8.67
C HIS A 175 -14.43 0.11 7.15
N MET A 176 -14.71 -1.10 6.68
CA MET A 176 -14.57 -1.48 5.27
C MET A 176 -15.33 -0.58 4.28
N PRO A 177 -16.60 -0.17 4.52
CA PRO A 177 -17.33 0.64 3.56
C PRO A 177 -16.63 1.96 3.22
N ARG A 178 -16.09 2.66 4.22
CA ARG A 178 -15.36 3.92 4.02
C ARG A 178 -13.99 3.70 3.40
N ALA A 179 -13.26 2.67 3.86
CA ALA A 179 -11.97 2.32 3.29
C ALA A 179 -12.10 2.00 1.78
N LYS A 180 -13.07 1.17 1.40
CA LYS A 180 -13.34 0.84 0.00
C LYS A 180 -13.62 2.09 -0.84
N ALA A 181 -14.54 2.97 -0.40
CA ALA A 181 -14.86 4.18 -1.14
C ALA A 181 -13.63 5.09 -1.36
N LEU A 182 -12.78 5.26 -0.35
CA LEU A 182 -11.55 6.04 -0.44
C LEU A 182 -10.52 5.42 -1.38
N PHE A 183 -10.27 4.12 -1.25
CA PHE A 183 -9.31 3.42 -2.11
C PHE A 183 -9.77 3.41 -3.58
N GLU A 184 -11.04 3.10 -3.85
CA GLU A 184 -11.60 3.13 -5.21
C GLU A 184 -11.50 4.53 -5.83
N TRP A 185 -11.87 5.56 -5.07
CA TRP A 185 -11.77 6.94 -5.56
C TRP A 185 -10.32 7.34 -5.83
N ILE A 186 -9.43 7.25 -4.84
CA ILE A 186 -8.07 7.78 -4.92
C ILE A 186 -7.20 7.00 -5.92
N TYR A 187 -7.30 5.67 -5.94
CA TYR A 187 -6.61 4.87 -6.98
C TYR A 187 -7.23 5.14 -8.35
N GLY A 188 -8.54 5.38 -8.44
CA GLY A 188 -9.24 5.74 -9.67
C GLY A 188 -8.83 7.10 -10.26
N LEU A 189 -8.28 8.02 -9.46
CA LEU A 189 -7.76 9.31 -9.94
C LEU A 189 -6.47 9.17 -10.77
N GLN A 190 -5.73 8.05 -10.67
CA GLN A 190 -4.45 7.86 -11.38
C GLN A 190 -4.66 7.56 -12.87
N GLY A 191 -4.86 8.64 -13.64
CA GLY A 191 -5.03 8.67 -15.09
C GLY A 191 -6.13 9.63 -15.55
N ALA A 192 -6.60 10.48 -14.64
CA ALA A 192 -7.24 11.76 -14.97
C ALA A 192 -6.23 12.84 -15.44
N GLY A 193 -5.00 12.46 -15.81
CA GLY A 193 -3.98 13.36 -16.32
C GLY A 193 -2.73 12.61 -16.79
N HIS A 194 -2.46 12.70 -18.10
CA HIS A 194 -1.16 12.52 -18.76
C HIS A 194 -0.29 11.29 -18.44
N PHE A 195 -0.39 10.26 -19.30
CA PHE A 195 0.80 9.65 -19.90
C PHE A 195 0.68 9.83 -21.42
N PRO A 196 1.57 10.62 -22.07
CA PRO A 196 1.61 10.65 -23.53
C PRO A 196 2.28 9.35 -24.03
N GLU A 197 1.79 8.85 -25.17
CA GLU A 197 2.41 7.82 -26.00
C GLU A 197 2.40 6.38 -25.45
N ARG A 198 1.23 5.73 -25.49
CA ARG A 198 1.00 4.36 -26.03
C ARG A 198 -0.34 3.78 -25.57
N ILE A 199 -1.44 4.48 -25.82
CA ILE A 199 -2.76 3.84 -25.85
C ILE A 199 -3.42 4.27 -27.15
N SER A 200 -3.64 3.27 -28.00
CA SER A 200 -4.28 3.34 -29.31
C SER A 200 -5.62 4.08 -29.28
N ALA A 201 -5.90 4.77 -30.38
CA ALA A 201 -7.03 5.64 -30.65
C ALA A 201 -8.39 4.93 -30.76
N ASP A 202 -8.83 4.23 -29.71
CA ASP A 202 -10.23 3.86 -29.57
C ASP A 202 -10.77 4.27 -28.19
N SER A 203 -11.05 5.56 -28.07
CA SER A 203 -11.65 6.21 -26.91
C SER A 203 -13.17 6.06 -26.86
N SER A 204 -13.79 5.29 -27.76
CA SER A 204 -15.24 5.20 -27.87
C SER A 204 -15.91 4.17 -26.93
N LYS A 205 -15.14 3.41 -26.14
CA LYS A 205 -15.67 2.29 -25.32
C LYS A 205 -15.22 2.23 -23.85
N ARG A 206 -14.67 3.29 -23.27
CA ARG A 206 -14.30 3.28 -21.83
C ARG A 206 -15.41 3.87 -20.96
N GLY A 207 -16.34 3.00 -20.56
CA GLY A 207 -17.14 3.24 -19.36
C GLY A 207 -16.21 3.35 -18.14
N ALA A 208 -16.49 4.32 -17.26
CA ALA A 208 -15.98 4.48 -15.90
C ALA A 208 -14.60 3.85 -15.60
N ILE A 209 -13.54 4.57 -16.02
CA ILE A 209 -12.22 4.70 -15.39
C ILE A 209 -11.89 3.64 -14.32
N ASN A 210 -11.50 2.43 -14.74
CA ASN A 210 -10.69 1.56 -13.91
C ASN A 210 -9.27 1.55 -14.49
N GLN A 211 -8.37 2.31 -13.85
CA GLN A 211 -7.03 2.68 -14.34
C GLN A 211 -6.02 1.50 -14.37
N GLY A 212 -6.52 0.26 -14.34
CA GLY A 212 -5.71 -0.96 -14.30
C GLY A 212 -5.40 -1.49 -12.90
N TYR A 213 -5.94 -0.90 -11.83
CA TYR A 213 -5.87 -1.49 -10.49
C TYR A 213 -7.03 -2.45 -10.25
N VAL A 214 -6.73 -3.61 -9.70
CA VAL A 214 -7.69 -4.58 -9.18
C VAL A 214 -7.50 -4.59 -7.66
N LEU A 215 -8.52 -4.10 -6.94
CA LEU A 215 -8.49 -4.02 -5.48
C LEU A 215 -9.41 -5.09 -4.90
N GLU A 216 -8.84 -6.04 -4.17
CA GLU A 216 -9.59 -7.03 -3.40
C GLU A 216 -9.79 -6.53 -1.97
N TYR A 217 -10.99 -6.70 -1.40
CA TYR A 217 -11.32 -6.19 -0.07
C TYR A 217 -11.60 -7.35 0.89
N HIS A 218 -10.85 -7.40 1.99
CA HIS A 218 -11.00 -8.42 3.03
C HIS A 218 -11.27 -7.78 4.38
N SER A 219 -12.50 -7.93 4.85
CA SER A 219 -12.89 -7.52 6.19
C SER A 219 -12.62 -8.63 7.21
N VAL A 220 -12.36 -8.24 8.45
CA VAL A 220 -12.32 -9.13 9.62
C VAL A 220 -13.31 -8.65 10.68
N SER A 221 -13.81 -9.57 11.51
CA SER A 221 -14.79 -9.22 12.53
C SER A 221 -14.28 -8.16 13.50
N ASP A 222 -15.24 -7.44 14.07
CA ASP A 222 -15.02 -6.32 14.99
C ASP A 222 -14.77 -6.78 16.45
N ASP A 223 -14.41 -8.05 16.64
CA ASP A 223 -14.16 -8.64 17.96
C ASP A 223 -13.07 -7.88 18.72
N GLY A 224 -13.32 -7.68 20.01
CA GLY A 224 -12.45 -6.90 20.89
C GLY A 224 -12.80 -5.41 20.97
N ILE A 225 -13.80 -4.94 20.22
CA ILE A 225 -14.36 -3.61 20.37
C ILE A 225 -15.60 -3.68 21.28
N ASN A 226 -15.66 -2.83 22.30
CA ASN A 226 -16.85 -2.72 23.15
C ASN A 226 -18.08 -2.33 22.31
N GLU A 227 -19.24 -2.95 22.57
CA GLU A 227 -20.45 -2.77 21.76
C GLU A 227 -20.91 -1.31 21.63
N ALA A 228 -20.89 -0.54 22.72
CA ALA A 228 -21.25 0.86 22.69
C ALA A 228 -20.25 1.69 21.86
N ALA A 229 -18.95 1.39 22.02
CA ALA A 229 -17.91 2.00 21.20
C ALA A 229 -18.02 1.64 19.71
N LEU A 230 -18.37 0.38 19.40
CA LEU A 230 -18.58 -0.11 18.04
C LEU A 230 -19.76 0.61 17.38
N LYS A 231 -20.89 0.73 18.08
CA LYS A 231 -22.07 1.46 17.61
C LYS A 231 -21.73 2.91 17.26
N ASN A 232 -20.99 3.60 18.15
CA ASN A 232 -20.54 4.97 17.91
C ASN A 232 -19.60 5.07 16.71
N ARG A 233 -18.70 4.10 16.53
CA ARG A 233 -17.79 4.04 15.38
C ARG A 233 -18.57 3.85 14.08
N ILE A 234 -19.48 2.89 14.00
CA ILE A 234 -20.30 2.64 12.81
C ILE A 234 -21.06 3.91 12.40
N GLU A 235 -21.66 4.61 13.36
CA GLU A 235 -22.41 5.83 13.10
C GLU A 235 -21.51 6.98 12.64
N SER A 236 -20.29 7.08 13.21
CA SER A 236 -19.27 8.00 12.70
C SER A 236 -18.80 7.64 11.29
N GLU A 237 -18.58 6.36 10.99
CA GLU A 237 -18.15 5.89 9.67
C GLU A 237 -19.15 6.22 8.58
N LYS A 238 -20.46 6.10 8.86
CA LYS A 238 -21.52 6.50 7.91
C LYS A 238 -21.44 7.98 7.55
N ARG A 239 -21.35 8.86 8.54
CA ARG A 239 -21.21 10.31 8.30
C ARG A 239 -19.93 10.67 7.56
N MET A 240 -18.84 9.97 7.85
CA MET A 240 -17.57 10.20 7.14
C MET A 240 -17.61 9.66 5.71
N LEU A 241 -18.30 8.54 5.47
CA LEU A 241 -18.53 8.00 4.13
C LEU A 241 -19.33 8.99 3.26
N GLU A 242 -20.39 9.61 3.78
CA GLU A 242 -21.14 10.63 3.04
C GLU A 242 -20.23 11.80 2.59
N LYS A 243 -19.33 12.26 3.46
CA LYS A 243 -18.34 13.29 3.09
C LYS A 243 -17.39 12.82 2.00
N VAL A 244 -16.89 11.58 2.08
CA VAL A 244 -16.05 10.99 1.04
C VAL A 244 -16.79 10.94 -0.30
N MET A 245 -18.06 10.55 -0.31
CA MET A 245 -18.86 10.50 -1.55
C MET A 245 -19.05 11.90 -2.16
N ASN A 246 -19.26 12.93 -1.33
CA ASN A 246 -19.36 14.32 -1.79
C ASN A 246 -18.04 14.84 -2.36
N ASP A 247 -16.91 14.56 -1.70
CA ASP A 247 -15.59 14.94 -2.20
C ASP A 247 -15.27 14.20 -3.51
N ALA A 248 -15.53 12.90 -3.59
CA ALA A 248 -15.35 12.08 -4.80
C ALA A 248 -16.25 12.52 -5.97
N ALA A 249 -17.44 13.05 -5.68
CA ALA A 249 -18.33 13.62 -6.69
C ALA A 249 -17.75 14.90 -7.32
N ARG A 250 -16.93 15.66 -6.59
CA ARG A 250 -16.38 16.95 -7.03
C ARG A 250 -14.96 16.87 -7.57
N ILE A 251 -14.10 16.07 -6.95
CA ILE A 251 -12.66 15.99 -7.24
C ILE A 251 -12.42 14.83 -8.20
N LYS A 252 -11.95 15.16 -9.41
CA LYS A 252 -11.83 14.22 -10.53
C LYS A 252 -10.40 13.98 -10.98
N THR A 253 -9.45 14.83 -10.58
CA THR A 253 -8.04 14.66 -10.90
C THR A 253 -7.15 14.48 -9.68
N MET A 254 -5.98 13.87 -9.89
CA MET A 254 -4.97 13.74 -8.83
C MET A 254 -4.41 15.12 -8.42
N GLU A 255 -4.39 16.10 -9.32
CA GLU A 255 -4.00 17.47 -9.00
C GLU A 255 -5.00 18.15 -8.06
N GLU A 256 -6.30 18.07 -8.37
CA GLU A 256 -7.37 18.58 -7.51
C GLU A 256 -7.37 17.88 -6.15
N PHE A 257 -7.15 16.55 -6.13
CA PHE A 257 -7.03 15.80 -4.89
C PHE A 257 -5.80 16.24 -4.09
N HIS A 258 -4.65 16.42 -4.72
CA HIS A 258 -3.44 16.87 -4.03
C HIS A 258 -3.64 18.24 -3.38
N HIS A 259 -4.27 19.18 -4.10
CA HIS A 259 -4.65 20.48 -3.54
C HIS A 259 -5.59 20.31 -2.34
N HIS A 260 -6.69 19.56 -2.51
CA HIS A 260 -7.64 19.32 -1.43
C HIS A 260 -6.97 18.65 -0.20
N PHE A 261 -6.12 17.66 -0.43
CA PHE A 261 -5.43 16.92 0.62
C PHE A 261 -4.48 17.81 1.43
N TYR A 262 -3.62 18.59 0.77
CA TYR A 262 -2.60 19.40 1.45
C TYR A 262 -3.05 20.82 1.84
N PHE A 263 -4.18 21.31 1.35
CA PHE A 263 -4.69 22.63 1.73
C PHE A 263 -5.93 22.57 2.61
N GLU A 264 -6.77 21.54 2.47
CA GLU A 264 -8.07 21.47 3.14
C GLU A 264 -8.16 20.38 4.22
N LYS A 265 -7.45 19.26 4.11
CA LYS A 265 -7.59 18.16 5.10
C LYS A 265 -6.92 18.50 6.42
N LYS A 266 -7.59 18.12 7.52
CA LYS A 266 -7.18 18.46 8.90
C LYS A 266 -5.74 18.06 9.20
N TYR A 267 -5.33 16.85 8.83
CA TYR A 267 -4.05 16.29 9.26
C TYR A 267 -2.86 16.61 8.35
N TYR A 268 -3.12 17.12 7.15
CA TYR A 268 -2.09 17.36 6.13
C TYR A 268 -1.99 18.83 5.72
N SER A 269 -3.00 19.64 6.05
CA SER A 269 -2.97 21.08 5.80
C SER A 269 -2.08 21.80 6.79
N THR A 270 -1.06 22.49 6.27
CA THR A 270 -0.18 23.35 7.06
C THR A 270 -0.98 24.45 7.78
N ALA A 271 -2.04 24.96 7.14
CA ALA A 271 -2.91 25.98 7.73
C ALA A 271 -3.77 25.45 8.91
N LYS A 272 -3.86 24.14 9.09
CA LYS A 272 -4.65 23.48 10.14
C LYS A 272 -3.78 22.71 11.13
N GLN A 273 -2.46 22.91 11.10
CA GLN A 273 -1.52 22.17 11.93
C GLN A 273 -1.80 22.33 13.43
N ASP A 274 -2.32 23.47 13.85
CA ASP A 274 -2.69 23.73 15.24
C ASP A 274 -3.89 22.88 15.72
N LEU A 275 -4.66 22.30 14.80
CA LEU A 275 -5.77 21.38 15.11
C LEU A 275 -5.29 19.94 15.33
N PHE A 276 -4.02 19.64 15.03
CA PHE A 276 -3.44 18.32 15.22
C PHE A 276 -3.36 17.98 16.71
N GLY A 277 -3.79 16.77 17.10
CA GLY A 277 -3.86 16.36 18.50
C GLY A 277 -4.94 17.05 19.35
N LYS A 278 -5.57 18.11 18.84
CA LYS A 278 -6.77 18.69 19.48
C LYS A 278 -7.96 17.81 19.17
N MET A 279 -8.56 17.25 20.22
CA MET A 279 -9.89 16.66 20.13
C MET A 279 -10.84 17.75 19.64
N VAL A 280 -11.46 17.54 18.48
CA VAL A 280 -12.70 18.27 18.19
C VAL A 280 -13.68 17.70 19.22
N ASN A 281 -14.26 18.56 20.07
CA ASN A 281 -15.14 18.23 21.19
C ASN A 281 -16.45 17.50 20.79
N ASN A 282 -16.42 16.53 19.88
CA ASN A 282 -17.64 15.96 19.30
C ASN A 282 -17.72 14.44 19.23
N THR A 283 -16.78 13.69 19.78
CA THR A 283 -17.00 12.26 20.04
C THR A 283 -16.13 11.80 21.20
N GLY A 284 -16.74 11.55 22.37
CA GLY A 284 -16.08 10.86 23.47
C GLY A 284 -15.71 9.43 23.06
N LEU A 285 -14.53 9.26 22.48
CA LEU A 285 -14.03 8.00 21.94
C LEU A 285 -12.53 7.88 22.23
N TYR A 286 -12.21 7.61 23.50
CA TYR A 286 -11.02 6.85 23.92
C TYR A 286 -11.37 6.01 25.13
#